data_AF-A0A524FK70-F1
#
_entry.id   AF-A0A524FK70-F1
#
_cell.length_a   1.000
_cell.length_b   1.000
_cell.length_c   1.000
_cell.angle_alpha   90.00
_cell.angle_beta   90.00
_cell.angle_gamma   90.00
#
_symmetry.space_group_name_H-M   'P 1'
#
loop_
_entity.id
_entity.type
_entity.pdbx_description
1 polymer ?
#
loop_
_entity_poly.entity_id
_entity_poly.type
_entity_poly.pdbx_seq_one_letter_code
_entity_poly.pdbx_strand_id
1 'polypeptide(L)'
;MMEEILPTLKEKIQEKIHIKEDESNLSLTITISGTLFGKIAYLGEIETMLVMFGGLNRDFPKHVSVNEEAQTIEIRVENQADYLLLQTAFKKIWDNAIFMFSEILKGNFDVIKDIPEIDD
;
A
#
# COMPACT_ATOMS: atom_id res chain seq x y z
N MET A 1 -9.05 -18.12 17.58
CA MET A 1 -7.58 -17.93 17.49
C MET A 1 -7.16 -17.26 16.19
N MET A 2 -7.57 -17.72 14.99
CA MET A 2 -7.21 -17.01 13.73
C MET A 2 -7.92 -15.66 13.53
N GLU A 3 -9.13 -15.48 14.08
CA GLU A 3 -9.92 -14.24 13.94
C GLU A 3 -9.24 -12.99 14.55
N GLU A 4 -8.32 -13.17 15.51
CA GLU A 4 -7.61 -12.06 16.16
C GLU A 4 -6.23 -11.77 15.54
N ILE A 5 -5.66 -12.70 14.75
CA ILE A 5 -4.30 -12.55 14.20
C ILE A 5 -4.22 -11.40 13.21
N LEU A 6 -5.21 -11.30 12.31
CA LEU A 6 -5.22 -10.29 11.25
C LEU A 6 -5.36 -8.85 11.79
N PRO A 7 -6.31 -8.54 12.70
CA PRO A 7 -6.38 -7.23 13.35
C PRO A 7 -5.09 -6.86 14.08
N THR A 8 -4.52 -7.77 14.88
CA THR A 8 -3.27 -7.50 15.60
C THR A 8 -2.09 -7.29 14.65
N LEU A 9 -2.04 -8.01 13.53
CA LEU A 9 -1.01 -7.80 12.51
C LEU A 9 -1.13 -6.40 11.87
N LYS A 10 -2.34 -5.96 11.55
CA LYS A 10 -2.61 -4.60 11.05
C LYS A 10 -2.07 -3.55 12.00
N GLU A 11 -2.41 -3.64 13.28
CA GLU A 11 -1.96 -2.68 14.30
C GLU A 11 -0.43 -2.62 14.36
N LYS A 12 0.24 -3.77 14.43
CA LYS A 12 1.71 -3.84 14.46
C LYS A 12 2.38 -3.26 13.22
N ILE A 13 1.80 -3.46 12.04
CA ILE A 13 2.31 -2.87 10.80
C ILE A 13 2.12 -1.35 10.82
N GLN A 14 0.93 -0.88 11.20
CA GLN A 14 0.63 0.56 11.28
C GLN A 14 1.50 1.29 12.31
N GLU A 15 1.87 0.66 13.41
CA GLU A 15 2.83 1.21 14.39
C GLU A 15 4.23 1.45 13.78
N LYS A 16 4.60 0.71 12.73
CA LYS A 16 5.91 0.84 12.08
C LYS A 16 5.87 1.77 10.88
N ILE A 17 4.71 2.09 10.35
CA ILE A 17 4.56 2.86 9.13
C ILE A 17 4.07 4.26 9.46
N HIS A 18 4.86 5.27 9.10
CA HIS A 18 4.45 6.66 9.19
C HIS A 18 4.13 7.18 7.78
N ILE A 19 2.93 7.73 7.60
CA ILE A 19 2.50 8.30 6.33
C ILE A 19 2.42 9.81 6.49
N LYS A 20 3.12 10.54 5.62
CA LYS A 20 3.08 12.00 5.53
C LYS A 20 2.48 12.41 4.19
N GLU A 21 1.44 13.23 4.25
CA GLU A 21 0.79 13.84 3.10
C GLU A 21 1.39 15.24 2.84
N ASP A 22 1.73 15.54 1.59
CA ASP A 22 2.20 16.85 1.14
C ASP A 22 1.38 17.33 -0.06
N GLU A 23 0.35 18.15 0.21
CA GLU A 23 -0.52 18.70 -0.83
C GLU A 23 0.21 19.68 -1.75
N SER A 24 1.28 20.34 -1.28
CA SER A 24 2.00 21.32 -2.09
C SER A 24 2.81 20.64 -3.20
N ASN A 25 3.27 19.43 -2.95
CA ASN A 25 4.02 18.60 -3.90
C ASN A 25 3.19 17.46 -4.50
N LEU A 26 1.89 17.39 -4.17
CA LEU A 26 0.98 16.31 -4.57
C LEU A 26 1.59 14.92 -4.32
N SER A 27 2.18 14.75 -3.13
CA SER A 27 2.87 13.52 -2.78
C SER A 27 2.48 12.94 -1.41
N LEU A 28 2.69 11.64 -1.29
CA LEU A 28 2.56 10.87 -0.06
C LEU A 28 3.88 10.16 0.18
N THR A 29 4.46 10.37 1.35
CA THR A 29 5.68 9.69 1.79
C THR A 29 5.35 8.66 2.86
N ILE A 30 5.78 7.43 2.63
CA ILE A 30 5.70 6.32 3.57
C ILE A 30 7.10 6.16 4.18
N THR A 31 7.22 6.24 5.49
CA THR A 31 8.46 5.98 6.23
C THR A 31 8.28 4.70 7.04
N ILE A 32 9.21 3.77 6.90
CA ILE A 32 9.20 2.53 7.69
C ILE A 32 10.18 2.66 8.85
N SER A 33 9.66 2.49 10.07
CA SER A 33 10.40 2.62 11.32
C SER A 33 11.10 1.33 11.72
N GLY A 34 12.31 1.45 12.27
CA GLY A 34 13.17 0.32 12.64
C GLY A 34 14.29 0.12 11.63
N THR A 35 15.17 -0.85 11.87
CA THR A 35 16.24 -1.19 10.93
C THR A 35 15.80 -2.37 10.09
N LEU A 36 15.55 -2.12 8.80
CA LEU A 36 15.37 -3.16 7.80
C LEU A 36 16.70 -3.40 7.10
N PHE A 37 16.99 -4.66 6.79
CA PHE A 37 18.15 -5.05 6.00
C PHE A 37 17.66 -5.48 4.62
N GLY A 38 18.19 -4.85 3.57
CA GLY A 38 17.82 -5.14 2.18
C GLY A 38 16.85 -4.11 1.59
N LYS A 39 16.21 -4.48 0.48
CA LYS A 39 15.23 -3.62 -0.21
C LYS A 39 13.95 -3.50 0.60
N ILE A 40 13.45 -2.28 0.76
CA ILE A 40 12.19 -2.00 1.47
C ILE A 40 10.96 -2.32 0.62
N ALA A 41 11.06 -2.17 -0.70
CA ALA A 41 10.00 -2.51 -1.65
C ALA A 41 10.52 -2.51 -3.09
N TYR A 42 9.92 -3.33 -3.95
CA TYR A 42 10.06 -3.21 -5.39
C TYR A 42 8.94 -2.34 -5.96
N LEU A 43 9.22 -1.63 -7.07
CA LEU A 43 8.22 -0.77 -7.71
C LEU A 43 6.94 -1.54 -8.05
N GLY A 44 7.05 -2.72 -8.64
CA GLY A 44 5.89 -3.56 -8.99
C GLY A 44 5.05 -3.98 -7.78
N GLU A 45 5.66 -4.15 -6.60
CA GLU A 45 4.93 -4.45 -5.36
C GLU A 45 4.10 -3.24 -4.90
N ILE A 46 4.66 -2.03 -5.01
CA ILE A 46 3.95 -0.80 -4.67
C ILE A 46 2.76 -0.61 -5.62
N GLU A 47 2.95 -0.86 -6.91
CA GLU A 47 1.85 -0.80 -7.89
C GLU A 47 0.76 -1.83 -7.59
N THR A 48 1.17 -3.07 -7.34
CA THR A 48 0.26 -4.17 -6.97
C THR A 48 -0.53 -3.82 -5.71
N MET A 49 0.12 -3.26 -4.70
CA MET A 49 -0.51 -2.83 -3.46
C MET A 49 -1.57 -1.73 -3.71
N LEU A 50 -1.24 -0.73 -4.53
CA LEU A 50 -2.15 0.36 -4.88
C LEU A 50 -3.37 -0.12 -5.68
N VAL A 51 -3.19 -1.11 -6.56
CA VAL A 51 -4.29 -1.68 -7.35
C VAL A 51 -5.14 -2.60 -6.47
N MET A 52 -4.54 -3.63 -5.88
CA MET A 52 -5.25 -4.69 -5.16
C MET A 52 -5.91 -4.19 -3.88
N PHE A 53 -5.19 -3.38 -3.11
CA PHE A 53 -5.67 -2.94 -1.79
C PHE A 53 -6.12 -1.48 -1.82
N GLY A 54 -5.51 -0.64 -2.66
CA GLY A 54 -5.92 0.76 -2.84
C GLY A 54 -7.13 0.94 -3.76
N GLY A 55 -7.43 -0.05 -4.62
CA GLY A 55 -8.53 0.02 -5.59
C GLY A 55 -8.28 1.01 -6.72
N LEU A 56 -7.01 1.35 -7.00
CA LEU A 56 -6.63 2.22 -8.10
C LEU A 56 -6.54 1.43 -9.41
N ASN A 57 -6.78 2.10 -10.53
CA ASN A 57 -6.55 1.50 -11.85
C ASN A 57 -5.06 1.25 -12.08
N ARG A 58 -4.72 0.23 -12.88
CA ARG A 58 -3.31 -0.08 -13.24
C ARG A 58 -2.61 1.13 -13.87
N ASP A 59 -3.31 1.84 -14.75
CA ASP A 59 -2.81 3.01 -15.46
C ASP A 59 -2.88 4.31 -14.64
N PHE A 60 -3.08 4.22 -13.32
CA PHE A 60 -3.10 5.39 -12.45
C PHE A 60 -1.77 6.19 -12.57
N PRO A 61 -1.80 7.44 -13.05
CA PRO A 61 -0.60 8.23 -13.30
C PRO A 61 0.11 8.54 -12.00
N LYS A 62 1.32 8.01 -11.84
CA LYS A 62 2.11 8.15 -10.62
C LYS A 62 3.60 8.08 -10.92
N HIS A 63 4.38 8.77 -10.10
CA HIS A 63 5.81 8.58 -9.98
C HIS A 63 6.11 7.99 -8.60
N VAL A 64 6.86 6.90 -8.56
CA VAL A 64 7.23 6.22 -7.33
C VAL A 64 8.74 6.26 -7.18
N SER A 65 9.21 6.70 -6.01
CA SER A 65 10.62 6.74 -5.64
C SER A 65 10.82 5.96 -4.36
N VAL A 66 11.89 5.15 -4.30
CA VAL A 66 12.25 4.32 -3.15
C VAL A 66 13.64 4.73 -2.70
N ASN A 67 13.75 5.16 -1.44
CA ASN A 67 15.00 5.48 -0.79
C ASN A 67 15.27 4.46 0.32
N GLU A 68 16.16 3.52 0.02
CA GLU A 68 16.55 2.43 0.92
C GLU A 68 17.27 2.94 2.17
N GLU A 69 18.14 3.95 2.02
CA GLU A 69 18.91 4.51 3.13
C GLU A 69 18.02 5.25 4.15
N ALA A 70 17.05 6.02 3.65
CA ALA A 70 16.07 6.72 4.47
C ALA A 70 14.89 5.81 4.88
N GLN A 71 14.80 4.60 4.30
CA GLN A 71 13.65 3.70 4.38
C GLN A 71 12.33 4.40 4.08
N THR A 72 12.30 5.17 2.99
CA THR A 72 11.13 5.91 2.54
C THR A 72 10.68 5.53 1.14
N ILE A 73 9.37 5.55 0.93
CA ILE A 73 8.73 5.42 -0.36
C ILE A 73 7.95 6.72 -0.60
N GLU A 74 8.26 7.44 -1.67
CA GLU A 74 7.49 8.61 -2.10
C GLU A 74 6.64 8.24 -3.31
N ILE A 75 5.35 8.56 -3.25
CA ILE A 75 4.42 8.45 -4.38
C ILE A 75 3.93 9.85 -4.70
N ARG A 76 4.20 10.32 -5.92
CA ARG A 76 3.81 11.63 -6.43
C ARG A 76 2.87 11.48 -7.63
N VAL A 77 1.94 12.40 -7.75
CA VAL A 77 1.00 12.48 -8.89
C VAL A 77 1.02 13.87 -9.50
N GLU A 78 0.42 14.02 -10.68
CA GLU A 78 0.55 15.26 -11.46
C GLU A 78 -0.56 16.28 -11.18
N ASN A 79 -1.69 15.85 -10.63
CA ASN A 79 -2.85 16.71 -10.41
C ASN A 79 -3.59 16.41 -9.10
N GLN A 80 -4.40 17.38 -8.66
CA GLN A 80 -5.13 17.31 -7.40
C GLN A 80 -6.16 16.17 -7.36
N ALA A 81 -6.79 15.84 -8.50
CA ALA A 81 -7.81 14.79 -8.52
C ALA A 81 -7.18 13.42 -8.23
N ASP A 82 -6.06 13.13 -8.87
CA ASP A 82 -5.29 11.90 -8.60
C ASP A 82 -4.73 11.90 -7.18
N TYR A 83 -4.36 13.06 -6.66
CA TYR A 83 -3.86 13.16 -5.29
C TYR A 83 -4.92 12.79 -4.25
N LEU A 84 -6.16 13.26 -4.45
CA LEU A 84 -7.31 12.89 -3.62
C LEU A 84 -7.62 11.38 -3.72
N LEU A 85 -7.48 10.80 -4.91
CA LEU A 85 -7.61 9.34 -5.11
C LEU A 85 -6.53 8.58 -4.34
N LEU A 86 -5.28 9.03 -4.42
CA LEU A 86 -4.15 8.44 -3.71
C LEU A 86 -4.35 8.49 -2.18
N GLN A 87 -4.73 9.65 -1.63
CA GLN A 87 -5.06 9.78 -0.19
C GLN A 87 -6.19 8.82 0.21
N THR A 88 -7.22 8.72 -0.62
CA THR A 88 -8.37 7.83 -0.34
C THR A 88 -7.96 6.36 -0.38
N ALA A 89 -7.11 5.97 -1.32
CA ALA A 89 -6.57 4.62 -1.43
C ALA A 89 -5.77 4.25 -0.17
N PHE A 90 -4.85 5.11 0.27
CA PHE A 90 -4.02 4.85 1.45
C PHE A 90 -4.81 4.76 2.76
N LYS A 91 -5.90 5.52 2.90
CA LYS A 91 -6.78 5.43 4.08
C LYS A 91 -7.49 4.07 4.19
N LYS A 92 -7.68 3.37 3.06
CA LYS A 92 -8.43 2.11 3.00
C LYS A 92 -7.54 0.88 2.84
N ILE A 93 -6.28 1.07 2.47
CA ILE A 93 -5.38 -0.01 2.04
C ILE A 93 -5.26 -1.13 3.08
N TRP A 94 -5.15 -0.76 4.35
CA TRP A 94 -5.04 -1.70 5.46
C TRP A 94 -6.33 -2.47 5.72
N ASP A 95 -7.47 -1.77 5.69
CA ASP A 95 -8.78 -2.40 5.89
C ASP A 95 -9.10 -3.37 4.76
N ASN A 96 -8.79 -2.98 3.52
CA ASN A 96 -8.99 -3.82 2.34
C ASN A 96 -8.07 -5.05 2.38
N ALA A 97 -6.80 -4.90 2.76
CA ALA A 97 -5.89 -6.03 2.91
C ALA A 97 -6.39 -7.03 3.97
N ILE A 98 -6.78 -6.55 5.15
CA ILE A 98 -7.31 -7.42 6.23
C ILE A 98 -8.61 -8.10 5.82
N PHE A 99 -9.52 -7.38 5.18
CA PHE A 99 -10.75 -7.95 4.65
C PHE A 99 -10.45 -9.06 3.63
N MET A 100 -9.57 -8.78 2.66
CA MET A 100 -9.20 -9.75 1.64
C MET A 100 -8.57 -11.01 2.25
N PHE A 101 -7.62 -10.86 3.17
CA PHE A 101 -7.03 -12.01 3.87
C PHE A 101 -8.05 -12.79 4.70
N SER A 102 -8.98 -12.10 5.36
CA SER A 102 -10.05 -12.74 6.14
C SER A 102 -10.94 -13.62 5.25
N GLU A 103 -11.30 -13.14 4.07
CA GLU A 103 -12.15 -13.87 3.13
C GLU A 103 -11.41 -15.04 2.48
N ILE A 104 -10.14 -14.86 2.11
CA ILE A 104 -9.28 -15.95 1.62
C ILE A 104 -9.17 -17.08 2.65
N LEU A 105 -8.98 -16.76 3.93
CA LEU A 105 -8.90 -17.77 5.01
C LEU A 105 -10.22 -18.54 5.18
N LYS A 106 -11.35 -17.97 4.78
CA LYS A 106 -12.67 -18.65 4.75
C LYS A 106 -12.88 -19.46 3.47
N GLY A 107 -11.92 -19.45 2.54
CA GLY A 107 -12.00 -20.12 1.25
C GLY A 107 -12.71 -19.30 0.16
N ASN A 108 -12.99 -18.01 0.39
CA ASN A 108 -13.57 -17.12 -0.59
C ASN A 108 -12.45 -16.42 -1.38
N PHE A 109 -12.11 -16.94 -2.56
CA PHE A 109 -11.07 -16.38 -3.43
C PHE A 109 -11.58 -15.31 -4.40
N ASP A 110 -12.90 -15.17 -4.57
CA ASP A 110 -13.52 -14.21 -5.49
C ASP A 110 -13.29 -12.73 -5.08
N VAL A 111 -12.83 -12.52 -3.85
CA VAL A 111 -12.45 -11.20 -3.32
C VAL A 111 -11.15 -10.68 -3.92
N ILE A 112 -10.32 -11.56 -4.48
CA ILE A 112 -9.07 -11.16 -5.12
C ILE A 112 -9.38 -10.76 -6.56
N LYS A 113 -9.72 -9.49 -6.75
CA LYS A 113 -9.94 -8.92 -8.08
C LYS A 113 -8.64 -8.33 -8.61
N ASP A 114 -8.35 -8.59 -9.89
CA ASP A 114 -7.33 -7.91 -10.68
C ASP A 114 -5.89 -7.94 -10.14
N ILE A 115 -5.41 -9.08 -9.61
CA ILE A 115 -3.96 -9.28 -9.37
C ILE A 115 -3.23 -9.10 -10.71
N PRO A 116 -2.22 -8.22 -10.82
CA PRO A 116 -1.28 -8.24 -11.93
C PRO A 116 -0.60 -9.61 -12.01
N GLU A 117 -0.40 -10.15 -13.21
CA GLU A 117 0.59 -11.22 -13.39
C GLU A 117 1.94 -10.63 -12.96
N ILE A 118 2.51 -11.14 -11.87
CA ILE A 118 3.87 -10.81 -11.45
C ILE A 118 4.77 -11.71 -12.28
N ASP A 119 5.31 -11.20 -13.38
CA ASP A 119 6.37 -11.90 -14.10
C ASP A 119 7.65 -11.91 -13.22
N ASP A 120 8.23 -13.10 -13.02
CA ASP A 120 9.43 -13.41 -12.23
C ASP A 120 10.71 -12.70 -12.73
#